data_AF-A0ABD2GUU6-F1
#
_entry.id   AF-A0ABD2GUU6-F1
#
_cell.length_a   1.000
_cell.length_b   1.000
_cell.length_c   1.000
_cell.angle_alpha   90.00
_cell.angle_beta   90.00
_cell.angle_gamma   90.00
#
_symmetry.space_group_name_H-M   'P 1'
#
loop_
_entity.id
_entity.type
_entity.pdbx_description
1 polymer ?
#
loop_
_entity_poly.entity_id
_entity_poly.type
_entity_poly.pdbx_seq_one_letter_code
_entity_poly.pdbx_strand_id
1 'polypeptide(L)'
;MDTVSSHLSPFLFPLLLVLLSSVNSSLSSMLCPKRCTCQNLMPSYTVLCAKTGLLFVPPNIDRQTAELRLMDNFITTLRHRDFANMSSLVRVHVS
;
A
#
# COMPACT_ATOMS: atom_id res chain seq x y z
N MET A 1 -18.74 -45.72 18.70
CA MET A 1 -18.73 -44.70 17.64
C MET A 1 -19.16 -43.40 18.32
N ASP A 2 -18.33 -42.43 18.67
CA ASP A 2 -16.99 -42.11 18.22
C ASP A 2 -16.23 -41.36 19.31
N THR A 3 -15.04 -41.85 19.61
CA THR A 3 -14.00 -41.17 20.39
C THR A 3 -13.51 -39.96 19.60
N VAL A 4 -14.01 -38.77 19.93
CA VAL A 4 -13.40 -37.48 19.54
C VAL A 4 -12.13 -37.30 20.37
N SER A 5 -11.16 -38.17 20.12
CA SER A 5 -9.80 -38.09 20.64
C SER A 5 -8.86 -38.31 19.46
N SER A 6 -9.01 -37.45 18.45
CA SER A 6 -8.07 -37.34 17.35
C SER A 6 -6.93 -36.43 17.79
N HIS A 7 -5.84 -37.09 18.19
CA HIS A 7 -4.47 -36.60 18.09
C HIS A 7 -4.34 -35.45 17.07
N LEU A 8 -4.30 -34.21 17.56
CA LEU A 8 -3.82 -33.09 16.77
C LEU A 8 -2.31 -33.34 16.58
N SER A 9 -1.97 -33.87 15.40
CA SER A 9 -0.60 -34.16 14.99
C SER A 9 0.31 -32.96 15.31
N PRO A 10 1.43 -33.13 16.05
CA PRO A 10 2.32 -32.03 16.46
C PRO A 10 3.01 -31.33 15.27
N PHE A 11 2.83 -31.85 14.06
CA PHE A 11 3.31 -31.28 12.80
C PHE A 11 2.33 -30.28 12.16
N LEU A 12 1.05 -30.26 12.56
CA LEU A 12 0.06 -29.31 12.03
C LEU A 12 0.31 -27.88 12.53
N PHE A 13 0.78 -27.75 13.78
CA PHE A 13 1.04 -26.45 14.40
C PHE A 13 2.18 -25.67 13.71
N PRO A 14 3.36 -26.25 13.42
CA PRO A 14 4.42 -25.55 12.69
C PRO A 14 4.05 -25.30 11.23
N LEU A 15 3.29 -26.21 10.59
CA LEU A 15 2.83 -26.03 9.21
C LEU A 15 1.88 -24.82 9.09
N LEU A 16 0.96 -24.67 10.04
CA LEU A 16 0.06 -23.51 10.13
C LEU A 16 0.86 -22.21 10.33
N LEU A 17 1.91 -22.24 11.16
CA LEU A 17 2.78 -21.08 11.40
C LEU A 17 3.58 -20.67 10.14
N VAL A 18 4.03 -21.64 9.35
CA VAL A 18 4.75 -21.41 8.07
C VAL A 18 3.81 -20.86 6.99
N LEU A 19 2.56 -21.33 6.94
CA LEU A 19 1.54 -20.77 6.05
C LEU A 19 1.22 -19.31 6.40
N LEU A 20 1.11 -18.99 7.70
CA LEU A 20 0.87 -17.62 8.18
C LEU A 20 2.04 -16.66 7.91
N SER A 21 3.29 -17.15 7.83
CA SER A 21 4.46 -16.30 7.57
C SER A 21 4.75 -16.09 6.07
N SER A 22 4.15 -16.89 5.19
CA SER A 22 4.38 -16.84 3.74
C SER A 22 3.65 -15.71 3.00
N VAL A 23 2.83 -14.90 3.69
CA VAL A 23 2.09 -13.78 3.09
C VAL A 23 2.90 -12.48 3.08
N ASN A 24 4.10 -12.49 2.50
CA ASN A 24 4.85 -11.24 2.30
C ASN A 24 5.53 -11.19 0.93
N SER A 25 4.74 -11.40 -0.11
CA SER A 25 5.19 -11.34 -1.51
C SER A 25 4.56 -10.15 -2.21
N SER A 26 5.09 -8.95 -1.99
CA SER A 26 4.79 -7.80 -2.85
C SER A 26 5.86 -7.68 -3.94
N LEU A 27 5.78 -8.54 -4.96
CA LEU A 27 6.55 -8.36 -6.19
C LEU A 27 5.72 -7.54 -7.17
N SER A 28 5.78 -6.22 -7.02
CA SER A 28 5.30 -5.27 -8.01
C SER A 28 6.33 -4.16 -8.06
N SER A 29 6.89 -3.91 -9.23
CA SER A 29 7.85 -2.84 -9.51
C SER A 29 7.17 -1.46 -9.49
N MET A 30 6.27 -1.23 -8.54
CA MET A 30 5.57 0.03 -8.36
C MET A 30 6.46 0.98 -7.58
N LEU A 31 6.69 2.16 -8.14
CA LEU A 31 7.56 3.16 -7.54
C LEU A 31 6.86 3.77 -6.32
N CYS A 32 7.28 3.36 -5.12
CA CYS A 32 6.82 3.95 -3.87
C CYS A 32 7.85 4.98 -3.35
N PRO A 33 7.48 6.26 -3.15
CA PRO A 33 8.39 7.25 -2.59
C PRO A 33 8.86 6.86 -1.18
N LYS A 34 10.14 7.11 -0.84
CA LYS A 34 10.73 6.75 0.46
C LYS A 34 10.00 7.27 1.70
N ARG A 35 9.27 8.37 1.56
CA ARG A 35 8.53 9.01 2.66
C ARG A 35 7.06 8.62 2.68
N CYS A 36 6.61 7.83 1.71
CA CYS A 36 5.23 7.42 1.59
C CYS A 36 5.09 5.92 1.84
N THR A 37 3.89 5.50 2.21
CA THR A 37 3.50 4.10 2.29
C THR A 37 2.56 3.81 1.14
N CYS A 38 2.79 2.71 0.42
CA CYS A 38 1.96 2.36 -0.73
C CYS A 38 1.18 1.09 -0.44
N GLN A 39 -0.09 1.08 -0.82
CA GLN A 39 -0.99 -0.05 -0.65
C GLN A 39 -1.47 -0.51 -2.03
N ASN A 40 -1.21 -1.77 -2.34
CA ASN A 40 -1.70 -2.41 -3.56
C ASN A 40 -2.95 -3.24 -3.19
N LEU A 41 -4.14 -2.67 -3.42
CA LEU A 41 -5.42 -3.34 -3.21
C LEU A 41 -6.12 -3.46 -4.56
N MET A 42 -5.95 -4.57 -5.26
CA MET A 42 -6.61 -4.80 -6.56
C MET A 42 -8.11 -4.41 -6.51
N PRO A 43 -8.60 -3.51 -7.39
CA PRO A 43 -7.98 -2.94 -8.59
C PRO A 43 -7.26 -1.58 -8.41
N SER A 44 -7.06 -1.11 -7.19
CA SER A 44 -6.53 0.21 -6.84
C SER A 44 -5.12 0.19 -6.23
N TYR A 45 -4.29 1.16 -6.61
CA TYR A 45 -3.00 1.44 -5.97
C TYR A 45 -3.04 2.79 -5.27
N THR A 46 -2.84 2.78 -3.95
CA THR A 46 -2.95 3.96 -3.11
C THR A 46 -1.58 4.37 -2.57
N VAL A 47 -1.25 5.65 -2.67
CA VAL A 47 -0.01 6.24 -2.13
C VAL A 47 -0.34 7.16 -0.96
N LEU A 48 0.19 6.84 0.21
CA LEU A 48 -0.07 7.52 1.47
C LEU A 48 1.17 8.32 1.89
N CYS A 49 1.09 9.65 1.86
CA CYS A 49 2.21 10.54 2.17
C CYS A 49 1.91 11.50 3.33
N ALA A 50 1.08 11.10 4.30
CA ALA A 50 0.64 12.00 5.36
C ALA A 50 1.77 12.37 6.33
N LYS A 51 1.79 13.63 6.82
CA LYS A 51 2.77 14.13 7.82
C LYS A 51 4.24 13.97 7.40
N THR A 52 4.52 14.08 6.10
CA THR A 52 5.88 13.90 5.57
C THR A 52 6.62 15.22 5.36
N GLY A 53 5.95 16.34 5.60
CA GLY A 53 6.52 17.68 5.44
C GLY A 53 6.68 18.11 3.98
N LEU A 54 5.88 17.53 3.08
CA LEU A 54 5.95 17.86 1.66
C LEU A 54 5.54 19.32 1.42
N LEU A 55 6.37 20.02 0.66
CA LEU A 55 6.08 21.36 0.15
C LEU A 55 5.47 21.31 -1.26
N PHE A 56 5.68 20.19 -1.96
CA PHE A 56 5.24 19.93 -3.32
C PHE A 56 4.90 18.45 -3.50
N VAL A 57 4.11 18.12 -4.52
CA VAL A 57 3.77 16.74 -4.88
C VAL A 57 5.03 16.01 -5.40
N PRO A 58 5.35 14.81 -4.89
CA PRO A 58 6.50 14.04 -5.38
C PRO A 58 6.35 13.64 -6.85
N PRO A 59 7.36 13.86 -7.73
CA PRO A 59 7.28 13.48 -9.14
C PRO A 59 7.42 11.96 -9.36
N ASN A 60 7.99 11.24 -8.39
CA ASN A 60 8.33 9.82 -8.47
C ASN A 60 7.18 8.91 -7.98
N ILE A 61 5.94 9.27 -8.28
CA ILE A 61 4.76 8.47 -7.98
C ILE A 61 4.43 7.61 -9.20
N ASP A 62 4.08 6.35 -8.97
CA ASP A 62 3.71 5.42 -10.03
C ASP A 62 2.52 5.91 -10.86
N ARG A 63 2.55 5.66 -12.17
CA ARG A 63 1.47 6.08 -13.07
C ARG A 63 0.14 5.39 -12.77
N GLN A 64 0.22 4.19 -12.19
CA GLN A 64 -0.91 3.36 -11.82
C GLN A 64 -1.55 3.77 -10.48
N THR A 65 -1.00 4.77 -9.77
CA THR A 65 -1.62 5.31 -8.57
C THR A 65 -3.02 5.82 -8.87
N ALA A 66 -4.01 5.17 -8.26
CA ALA A 66 -5.42 5.52 -8.36
C ALA A 66 -5.83 6.51 -7.27
N GLU A 67 -5.19 6.45 -6.09
CA GLU A 67 -5.47 7.37 -4.99
C GLU A 67 -4.18 7.91 -4.37
N LEU A 68 -4.12 9.23 -4.18
CA LEU A 68 -2.99 9.92 -3.54
C LEU A 68 -3.46 10.70 -2.31
N ARG A 69 -2.86 10.40 -1.15
CA ARG A 69 -3.18 11.06 0.12
C ARG A 69 -2.00 11.92 0.60
N LEU A 70 -2.19 13.22 0.64
CA LEU A 70 -1.20 14.26 0.97
C LEU A 70 -1.56 15.03 2.25
N MET A 71 -2.41 14.47 3.11
CA MET A 71 -2.88 15.11 4.34
C MET A 71 -1.73 15.54 5.26
N ASP A 72 -1.94 16.59 6.06
CA ASP A 72 -0.97 17.08 7.05
C ASP A 72 0.43 17.39 6.45
N ASN A 73 0.47 17.92 5.23
CA ASN A 73 1.68 18.44 4.61
C ASN A 73 1.63 19.97 4.48
N PHE A 74 2.72 20.59 4.02
CA PHE A 74 2.87 22.04 3.86
C PHE A 74 2.69 22.48 2.39
N ILE A 75 1.88 21.75 1.63
CA ILE A 75 1.64 22.05 0.21
C ILE A 75 0.69 23.24 0.12
N THR A 76 1.17 24.35 -0.43
CA THR A 76 0.38 25.59 -0.54
C THR A 76 -0.34 25.74 -1.88
N THR A 77 0.14 25.07 -2.92
CA THR A 77 -0.42 25.18 -4.27
C THR A 77 -0.38 23.82 -4.96
N LEU A 78 -1.48 23.45 -5.60
CA LEU A 78 -1.57 22.27 -6.46
C LEU A 78 -1.86 22.69 -7.90
N ARG A 79 -1.11 22.13 -8.86
CA ARG A 79 -1.27 22.40 -10.29
C ARG A 79 -1.56 21.09 -11.03
N HIS A 80 -2.27 21.18 -12.15
CA HIS A 80 -2.53 20.01 -13.02
C HIS A 80 -1.25 19.28 -13.42
N ARG A 81 -0.17 20.02 -13.70
CA ARG A 81 1.13 19.45 -14.09
C ARG A 81 1.76 18.57 -13.01
N ASP A 82 1.42 18.78 -11.74
CA ASP A 82 1.99 18.03 -10.61
C ASP A 82 1.46 16.59 -10.60
N PHE A 83 0.35 16.33 -11.30
CA PHE A 83 -0.28 15.03 -11.47
C PHE A 83 -0.16 14.46 -12.90
N ALA A 84 0.56 15.15 -13.81
CA ALA A 84 0.60 14.79 -15.22
C ALA A 84 1.18 13.38 -15.50
N ASN A 85 2.00 12.86 -14.58
CA ASN A 85 2.58 11.52 -14.69
C ASN A 85 1.67 10.42 -14.13
N MET A 86 0.53 10.75 -13.52
CA MET A 86 -0.37 9.81 -12.85
C MET A 86 -1.64 9.58 -13.67
N SER A 87 -1.56 8.78 -14.73
CA SER A 87 -2.66 8.56 -15.68
C SER A 87 -3.87 7.85 -15.08
N SER A 88 -3.67 7.05 -14.03
CA SER A 88 -4.74 6.31 -13.38
C SER A 88 -5.34 7.04 -12.16
N LEU A 89 -4.91 8.27 -11.89
CA LEU A 89 -5.30 9.01 -10.68
C LEU A 89 -6.79 9.37 -10.71
N VAL A 90 -7.55 8.82 -9.76
CA VAL A 90 -8.99 9.06 -9.59
C VAL A 90 -9.24 10.07 -8.48
N ARG A 91 -8.45 10.00 -7.40
CA ARG A 91 -8.71 10.80 -6.19
C ARG A 91 -7.43 11.34 -5.56
N VAL A 92 -7.50 12.60 -5.12
CA VAL A 92 -6.47 13.26 -4.31
C VAL A 92 -7.09 13.76 -3.00
N HIS A 93 -6.42 13.49 -1.88
CA HIS A 93 -6.81 13.97 -0.57
C HIS A 93 -5.77 14.96 -0.02
N VAL A 94 -6.23 16.18 0.29
CA VAL A 94 -5.50 17.22 1.03
C VAL A 94 -6.32 17.61 2.26
N SER A 95 -5.65 17.94 3.37
CA SER A 95 -6.31 18.43 4.60
C SER A 95 -6.39 19.95 4.62
#